data_AF-A0A560G3N1-F1
#
_entry.id   AF-A0A560G3N1-F1
#
_cell.length_a   1.000
_cell.length_b   1.000
_cell.length_c   1.000
_cell.angle_alpha   90.00
_cell.angle_beta   90.00
_cell.angle_gamma   90.00
#
_symmetry.space_group_name_H-M   'P 1'
#
loop_
_entity.id
_entity.type
_entity.pdbx_description
1 polymer ?
#
loop_
_entity_poly.entity_id
_entity_poly.type
_entity_poly.pdbx_seq_one_letter_code
_entity_poly.pdbx_strand_id
1 'polypeptide(L)' 'MTGTYRIGGWTFDGAVLRHADGTERRLEGRAAWTLAALCVRRDEVVSRDALLAEVWQGRA' A
#
# COMPACT_ATOMS: atom_id res chain seq x y z
N MET A 1 8.39 -6.58 3.70
CA MET A 1 7.60 -5.71 4.59
C MET A 1 6.60 -6.59 5.32
N THR A 2 6.81 -6.87 6.59
CA THR A 2 5.98 -7.80 7.39
C THR A 2 5.10 -6.99 8.34
N GLY A 3 3.95 -6.55 7.85
CA GLY A 3 2.96 -5.86 8.66
C GLY A 3 1.59 -5.93 8.00
N THR A 4 0.55 -6.22 8.78
CA THR A 4 -0.84 -6.11 8.35
C THR A 4 -1.36 -4.74 8.72
N TYR A 5 -1.86 -3.99 7.75
CA TYR A 5 -2.38 -2.63 7.94
C TYR A 5 -3.90 -2.63 7.85
N ARG A 6 -4.57 -1.84 8.70
CA ARG A 6 -6.03 -1.65 8.66
C ARG A 6 -6.36 -0.30 8.02
N ILE A 7 -7.20 -0.32 6.98
CA ILE A 7 -7.62 0.84 6.20
C ILE A 7 -9.15 0.82 6.11
N GLY A 8 -9.81 1.54 7.01
CA GLY A 8 -11.27 1.43 7.16
C GLY A 8 -11.71 -0.01 7.43
N GLY A 9 -12.57 -0.55 6.58
CA GLY A 9 -13.05 -1.94 6.62
C GLY A 9 -12.09 -2.97 6.01
N TRP A 10 -10.94 -2.54 5.47
CA TRP A 10 -9.98 -3.40 4.80
C TRP A 10 -8.78 -3.74 5.68
N THR A 11 -8.23 -4.94 5.51
CA THR A 11 -6.88 -5.32 5.95
C THR A 11 -5.99 -5.54 4.74
N PHE A 12 -4.74 -5.09 4.84
CA PHE A 12 -3.74 -5.19 3.78
C PHE A 12 -2.50 -5.89 4.31
N ASP A 13 -2.06 -6.95 3.65
CA ASP A 13 -0.90 -7.76 4.06
C ASP A 13 0.38 -7.51 3.23
N GLY A 14 0.37 -6.47 2.38
CA GLY A 14 1.47 -6.18 1.46
C GLY A 14 1.22 -6.67 0.03
N ALA A 15 0.21 -7.51 -0.22
CA ALA A 15 -0.16 -7.93 -1.58
C ALA A 15 -1.68 -8.05 -1.80
N VAL A 16 -2.43 -8.37 -0.74
CA VAL A 16 -3.86 -8.62 -0.80
C VAL A 16 -4.59 -7.70 0.17
N LEU A 17 -5.66 -7.09 -0.32
CA LEU A 17 -6.68 -6.40 0.45
C LEU A 17 -7.80 -7.38 0.79
N ARG A 18 -8.19 -7.48 2.05
CA ARG A 18 -9.35 -8.26 2.51
C ARG A 18 -10.34 -7.34 3.22
N HIS A 19 -11.59 -7.36 2.79
CA HIS A 19 -12.66 -6.63 3.44
C HIS A 19 -13.34 -7.49 4.50
N ALA A 20 -14.00 -6.86 5.47
CA ALA A 20 -14.71 -7.56 6.54
C ALA A 20 -15.89 -8.43 6.05
N ASP A 21 -16.42 -8.18 4.84
CA ASP A 21 -17.46 -8.99 4.20
C ASP A 21 -16.92 -10.24 3.49
N GLY A 22 -15.62 -10.50 3.56
CA GLY A 22 -14.96 -11.62 2.89
C GLY A 22 -14.46 -11.33 1.48
N THR A 23 -14.66 -10.12 0.94
CA THR A 23 -14.12 -9.73 -0.36
C THR A 23 -12.59 -9.65 -0.31
N GLU A 24 -11.91 -10.31 -1.26
CA GLU A 24 -10.47 -10.21 -1.43
C GLU A 24 -10.10 -9.54 -2.76
N ARG A 25 -9.04 -8.73 -2.74
CA ARG A 25 -8.45 -8.10 -3.94
C ARG A 25 -6.94 -8.20 -3.90
N ARG A 26 -6.36 -8.91 -4.86
CA ARG A 26 -4.92 -8.90 -5.06
C ARG A 26 -4.51 -7.63 -5.81
N LEU A 27 -3.49 -6.95 -5.30
CA LEU A 27 -2.93 -5.78 -5.93
C LEU A 27 -1.78 -6.17 -6.85
N GLU A 28 -1.70 -5.50 -8.01
CA GLU A 28 -0.51 -5.54 -8.83
C GLU A 28 0.68 -4.90 -8.10
N GLY A 29 1.90 -5.28 -8.47
CA GLY A 29 3.12 -4.90 -7.74
C GLY A 29 3.16 -3.40 -7.41
N ARG A 30 3.02 -2.52 -8.39
CA ARG A 30 3.07 -1.07 -8.16
C ARG A 30 1.97 -0.57 -7.22
N ALA A 31 0.75 -1.08 -7.35
CA ALA A 31 -0.34 -0.71 -6.45
C ALA A 31 -0.06 -1.19 -5.01
N ALA A 32 0.48 -2.40 -4.86
CA ALA A 32 0.86 -2.96 -3.57
C ALA A 32 1.98 -2.15 -2.90
N TRP A 33 3.05 -1.84 -3.65
CA TRP A 33 4.16 -0.99 -3.17
C TRP A 33 3.69 0.41 -2.79
N THR A 34 2.85 1.03 -3.62
CA THR A 34 2.26 2.36 -3.33
C THR A 34 1.45 2.33 -2.04
N LEU A 35 0.57 1.34 -1.88
CA LEU A 35 -0.24 1.23 -0.69
C LEU A 35 0.61 0.95 0.55
N ALA A 36 1.64 0.12 0.44
CA ALA A 36 2.57 -0.16 1.52
C ALA A 36 3.33 1.10 1.95
N ALA A 37 3.82 1.90 0.99
CA ALA A 37 4.50 3.16 1.24
C ALA A 37 3.61 4.22 1.94
N LEU A 38 2.30 4.20 1.67
CA LEU A 38 1.31 5.03 2.36
C LEU A 38 1.00 4.50 3.77
N CYS A 39 0.91 3.19 3.94
CA CYS A 39 0.61 2.57 5.23
C CYS A 39 1.73 2.79 6.27
N VAL A 40 3.00 2.79 5.83
CA VAL A 40 4.15 3.05 6.71
C VAL A 40 4.15 4.48 7.24
N ARG A 41 3.75 5.45 6.41
CA ARG A 41 3.67 6.89 6.76
C ARG A 41 2.26 7.31 7.13
N ARG A 42 1.60 6.49 7.93
CA ARG A 42 0.23 6.75 8.34
C ARG A 42 0.15 8.11 9.04
N ASP A 43 -0.92 8.85 8.71
CA ASP A 43 -1.20 10.20 9.23
C ASP A 43 -0.24 11.30 8.74
N GLU A 44 0.64 11.00 7.77
CA GLU A 44 1.48 11.99 7.09
C GLU A 44 0.92 12.39 5.72
N VAL A 45 1.08 13.66 5.35
CA VAL A 45 0.82 14.11 3.98
C VAL A 45 2.01 13.72 3.12
N VAL A 46 1.81 12.73 2.24
CA VAL A 46 2.85 12.28 1.32
C VAL A 46 2.69 12.97 -0.03
N SER A 47 3.74 13.65 -0.51
CA SER A 47 3.72 14.28 -1.83
C SER A 47 3.77 13.23 -2.95
N ARG A 48 3.28 13.62 -4.14
CA ARG A 48 3.38 12.78 -5.34
C ARG A 48 4.84 12.44 -5.66
N ASP A 49 5.75 13.40 -5.57
CA ASP A 49 7.16 13.19 -5.89
C ASP A 49 7.84 12.23 -4.91
N ALA A 50 7.46 12.28 -3.62
CA ALA A 50 7.94 11.33 -2.62
C ALA A 50 7.45 9.90 -2.91
N LEU A 51 6.18 9.72 -3.30
CA LEU A 51 5.65 8.41 -3.70
C LEU A 51 6.30 7.88 -4.97
N LEU A 52 6.49 8.75 -5.98
CA LEU A 52 7.16 8.38 -7.22
C LEU A 52 8.60 8.00 -6.96
N ALA A 53 9.34 8.79 -6.17
CA ALA A 53 10.69 8.45 -5.78
C ALA A 53 10.71 7.06 -5.15
N GLU A 54 9.93 6.81 -4.10
CA GLU A 54 9.98 5.54 -3.36
C GLU A 54 9.54 4.31 -4.17
N VAL A 55 8.46 4.41 -4.94
CA VAL A 55 7.86 3.26 -5.64
C VAL A 55 8.52 3.00 -7.00
N TRP A 56 9.16 4.02 -7.61
CA TRP A 56 9.79 3.92 -8.94
C TRP A 56 11.32 3.97 -8.93
N GLN A 57 12.02 3.95 -7.77
CA GLN A 57 13.49 3.84 -7.79
C GLN A 57 13.92 2.56 -8.53
N GLY A 58 14.71 2.73 -9.60
CA GLY A 58 15.34 1.62 -10.35
C GLY A 58 15.00 1.50 -11.83
N ARG A 59 14.30 2.46 -12.46
CA ARG A 59 14.14 2.51 -13.93
C ARG A 59 14.24 3.93 -14.47
N ALA A 60 15.47 4.31 -14.84
CA ALA A 60 15.72 5.19 -15.98
C ALA A 60 15.65 4.35 -17.28
#